data_AF-A0A0C3DIX4-F1
#
_entry.id   AF-A0A0C3DIX4-F1
#
_cell.length_a   1.000
_cell.length_b   1.000
_cell.length_c   1.000
_cell.angle_alpha   90.00
_cell.angle_beta   90.00
_cell.angle_gamma   90.00
#
_symmetry.space_group_name_H-M   'P 1'
#
loop_
_entity.id
_entity.type
_entity.pdbx_description
1 polymer ?
#
loop_
_entity_poly.entity_id
_entity_poly.type
_entity_poly.pdbx_seq_one_letter_code
_entity_poly.pdbx_strand_id
1 'polypeptide(L)'
;MAYGGGYNYSWSEQDIQQLVDYAAQDPHTCAWVVGDTYCGLPVLGHMFPTHLRDYHGISGNDRTPFYCQWVGCGALMNKESINRHVTEMHLQTRHICPVCGENFSRRYTLNSHMRSKHDTQ
;
A
#
# COMPACT_ATOMS: atom_id res chain seq x y z
N MET A 1 -16.49 36.63 24.57
CA MET A 1 -16.23 35.67 23.47
C MET A 1 -15.07 34.80 23.92
N ALA A 2 -15.34 33.57 24.36
CA ALA A 2 -14.32 32.65 24.86
C ALA A 2 -14.01 31.61 23.77
N TYR A 3 -12.80 31.64 23.23
CA TYR A 3 -12.31 30.59 22.34
C TYR A 3 -11.74 29.47 23.20
N GLY A 4 -12.57 28.46 23.49
CA GLY A 4 -12.14 27.22 24.13
C GLY A 4 -11.46 26.31 23.11
N GLY A 5 -10.16 26.47 22.90
CA GLY A 5 -9.32 25.52 22.18
C GLY A 5 -9.08 24.28 23.04
N GLY A 6 -10.03 23.35 23.04
CA GLY A 6 -9.95 22.07 23.73
C GLY A 6 -9.02 21.10 22.99
N TYR A 7 -7.71 21.29 23.08
CA TYR A 7 -6.76 20.23 22.78
C TYR A 7 -6.43 19.52 24.08
N ASN A 8 -6.87 18.27 24.23
CA ASN A 8 -6.49 17.43 25.34
C ASN A 8 -5.02 17.02 25.15
N TYR A 9 -4.12 17.55 25.98
CA TYR A 9 -2.69 17.22 25.97
C TYR A 9 -2.37 15.89 26.71
N SER A 10 -3.39 15.15 27.16
CA SER A 10 -3.23 13.85 27.79
C SER A 10 -3.26 12.74 26.73
N TRP A 11 -2.08 12.28 26.33
CA TRP A 11 -1.93 11.06 25.56
C TRP A 11 -2.42 9.87 26.39
N SER A 12 -3.39 9.13 25.88
CA SER A 12 -3.84 7.89 26.50
C SER A 12 -2.87 6.74 26.17
N GLU A 13 -2.89 5.68 26.98
CA GLU A 13 -2.18 4.43 26.67
C GLU A 13 -2.52 3.88 25.28
N GLN A 14 -3.75 4.12 24.80
CA GLN A 14 -4.19 3.72 23.46
C GLN A 14 -3.49 4.54 22.37
N ASP A 15 -3.28 5.85 22.59
CA ASP A 15 -2.56 6.71 21.65
C ASP A 15 -1.08 6.33 21.57
N ILE A 16 -0.48 5.98 22.72
CA ILE A 16 0.91 5.50 22.78
C ILE A 16 1.03 4.15 22.04
N GLN A 17 0.10 3.22 22.28
CA GLN A 17 0.09 1.93 21.59
C GLN A 17 -0.06 2.10 20.07
N GLN A 18 -0.93 3.01 19.62
CA GLN A 18 -1.11 3.29 18.20
C GLN A 18 0.15 3.86 17.54
N LEU A 19 0.91 4.70 18.24
CA LEU A 19 2.20 5.20 17.75
C LEU A 19 3.27 4.11 17.67
N VAL A 20 3.31 3.20 18.65
CA VAL A 20 4.19 2.02 18.62
C VAL A 20 3.83 1.09 17.47
N ASP A 21 2.55 0.81 17.26
CA ASP A 21 2.06 -0.01 16.16
C ASP A 21 2.33 0.63 14.79
N TYR A 22 2.29 1.96 14.70
CA TYR A 22 2.70 2.70 13.51
C TYR A 22 4.20 2.57 13.24
N ALA A 23 5.01 2.78 14.28
CA ALA A 23 6.48 2.67 14.18
C ALA A 23 6.96 1.23 13.90
N ALA A 24 6.17 0.22 14.26
CA ALA A 24 6.46 -1.19 14.01
C ALA A 24 6.18 -1.65 12.56
N GLN A 25 5.53 -0.82 11.74
CA GLN A 25 5.29 -1.16 10.34
C GLN A 25 6.58 -1.00 9.52
N ASP A 26 6.81 -1.89 8.56
CA ASP A 26 7.94 -1.82 7.62
C ASP A 26 7.54 -0.98 6.39
N PRO A 27 7.97 0.30 6.28
CA PRO A 27 7.63 1.13 5.14
C PRO A 27 8.48 0.75 3.92
N HIS A 28 7.85 0.65 2.74
CA HIS A 28 8.58 0.48 1.50
C HIS A 28 9.00 1.84 0.94
N THR A 29 10.19 1.91 0.36
CA THR A 29 10.67 3.13 -0.30
C THR A 29 10.14 3.19 -1.73
N CYS A 30 9.48 4.28 -2.09
CA CYS A 30 9.00 4.50 -3.44
C CYS A 30 10.17 4.78 -4.40
N ALA A 31 10.42 3.90 -5.38
CA ALA A 31 11.44 4.11 -6.41
C ALA A 31 10.82 4.51 -7.76
N TRP A 32 9.75 5.29 -7.73
CA TRP A 32 9.12 5.84 -8.94
C TRP A 32 9.97 6.98 -9.52
N VAL A 33 10.33 6.91 -10.79
CA VAL A 33 11.13 7.92 -11.50
C VAL A 33 10.27 9.14 -11.81
N VAL A 34 10.81 10.32 -11.49
CA VAL A 34 10.24 11.64 -11.75
C VAL A 34 11.34 12.52 -12.32
N GLY A 35 11.31 12.75 -13.64
CA GLY A 35 12.40 13.40 -14.37
C GLY A 35 13.68 12.54 -14.30
N ASP A 36 14.77 13.13 -13.82
CA ASP A 36 16.07 12.46 -13.66
C ASP A 36 16.29 11.87 -12.25
N THR A 37 15.29 11.93 -11.38
CA THR A 37 15.37 11.46 -9.98
C THR A 37 14.27 10.44 -9.70
N TYR A 38 14.26 9.85 -8.49
CA TYR A 38 13.17 8.99 -8.04
C TYR A 38 12.58 9.50 -6.72
N CYS A 39 11.33 9.14 -6.45
CA CYS A 39 10.51 9.65 -5.34
C CYS A 39 11.18 9.53 -3.97
N GLY A 40 11.69 8.35 -3.62
CA GLY A 40 12.43 8.09 -2.39
C GLY A 40 11.62 8.16 -1.09
N LEU A 41 10.33 8.48 -1.15
CA LEU A 41 9.49 8.59 0.05
C LEU A 41 9.24 7.21 0.67
N PRO A 42 9.42 7.04 2.00
CA PRO A 42 8.98 5.85 2.71
C PRO A 42 7.46 5.88 2.83
N VAL A 43 6.82 4.81 2.35
CA VAL A 43 5.36 4.70 2.30
C VAL A 43 4.97 3.32 2.82
N LEU A 44 3.97 3.29 3.69
CA LEU A 44 3.40 2.02 4.16
C LEU A 44 2.74 1.29 3.00
N GLY A 45 2.89 -0.03 2.91
CA GLY A 45 2.38 -0.83 1.78
C GLY A 45 0.91 -0.55 1.44
N HIS A 46 0.06 -0.40 2.46
CA HIS A 46 -1.37 -0.10 2.27
C HIS A 46 -1.66 1.33 1.80
N MET A 47 -0.71 2.27 1.93
CA MET A 47 -0.82 3.67 1.50
C MET A 47 -0.28 3.91 0.10
N PHE A 48 0.34 2.91 -0.56
CA PHE A 48 0.83 3.08 -1.93
C PHE A 48 -0.24 3.51 -2.96
N PRO A 49 -1.48 2.98 -2.93
CA PRO A 49 -2.50 3.41 -3.88
C PRO A 49 -2.82 4.90 -3.79
N THR A 50 -2.85 5.47 -2.57
CA THR A 50 -3.07 6.91 -2.39
C THR A 50 -1.82 7.71 -2.73
N HIS A 51 -0.64 7.21 -2.35
CA HIS A 51 0.64 7.83 -2.71
C HIS A 51 0.84 7.93 -4.23
N LEU A 52 0.64 6.84 -4.99
CA LEU A 52 0.80 6.84 -6.44
C LEU A 52 -0.20 7.79 -7.13
N ARG A 53 -1.42 7.91 -6.58
CA ARG A 53 -2.42 8.86 -7.05
C ARG A 53 -1.98 10.30 -6.82
N ASP A 54 -1.60 10.63 -5.59
CA ASP A 54 -1.41 12.01 -5.14
C ASP A 54 -0.05 12.59 -5.58
N TYR A 55 0.99 11.74 -5.67
CA TYR A 55 2.35 12.16 -6.02
C TYR A 55 2.76 11.83 -7.47
N HIS A 56 2.12 10.83 -8.09
CA HIS A 56 2.49 10.34 -9.43
C HIS A 56 1.35 10.33 -10.44
N GLY A 57 0.17 10.85 -10.09
CA GLY A 57 -0.96 10.99 -11.02
C GLY A 57 -1.53 9.66 -11.52
N ILE A 58 -1.24 8.56 -10.80
CA ILE A 58 -1.77 7.22 -11.09
C ILE A 58 -3.18 7.11 -10.52
N SER A 59 -4.07 7.91 -11.10
CA SER A 59 -5.51 7.91 -10.85
C SER A 59 -6.22 7.54 -12.14
N GLY A 60 -7.19 6.62 -12.09
CA GLY A 60 -8.04 6.30 -13.22
C GLY A 60 -8.38 4.82 -13.38
N ASN A 61 -9.55 4.56 -13.95
CA ASN A 61 -9.95 3.28 -14.54
C ASN A 61 -9.75 3.28 -16.06
N ASP A 62 -8.94 4.21 -16.56
CA ASP A 62 -8.70 4.38 -17.99
C ASP A 62 -7.79 3.25 -18.49
N ARG A 63 -8.15 2.70 -19.64
CA ARG A 63 -7.40 1.64 -20.33
C ARG A 63 -6.26 2.21 -21.17
N THR A 64 -5.82 3.42 -20.84
CA THR A 64 -4.72 4.09 -21.53
C THR A 64 -3.43 3.29 -21.29
N PRO A 65 -2.66 2.99 -22.35
CA PRO A 65 -1.34 2.38 -22.20
C PRO A 65 -0.45 3.28 -21.33
N PHE A 66 0.20 2.68 -20.35
CA PHE A 66 1.03 3.36 -19.37
C PHE A 66 2.27 2.52 -19.05
N TYR A 67 3.43 3.18 -19.03
CA TYR A 67 4.70 2.55 -18.69
C TYR A 67 4.95 2.68 -17.19
N CYS A 68 5.31 1.58 -16.54
CA CYS A 68 5.78 1.61 -15.16
C CYS A 68 7.10 2.40 -15.09
N GLN A 69 7.09 3.50 -14.34
CA GLN A 69 8.27 4.35 -14.15
C GLN A 69 9.08 3.94 -12.92
N TRP A 70 8.87 2.73 -12.39
CA TRP A 70 9.75 2.24 -11.33
C TRP A 70 11.17 2.07 -11.86
N VAL A 71 12.18 2.41 -11.05
CA VAL A 71 13.59 2.27 -11.42
C VAL A 71 13.85 0.85 -11.94
N GLY A 72 14.26 0.75 -13.21
CA GLY A 72 14.61 -0.52 -13.87
C GLY A 72 13.43 -1.39 -14.34
N CYS A 73 12.18 -0.91 -14.34
CA CYS A 73 11.02 -1.70 -14.75
C CYS A 73 10.58 -1.49 -16.20
N GLY A 74 9.99 -0.34 -16.53
CA GLY A 74 9.54 -0.02 -17.89
C GLY A 74 8.41 -0.90 -18.45
N ALA A 75 7.72 -1.69 -17.63
CA ALA A 75 6.64 -2.56 -18.10
C ALA A 75 5.45 -1.76 -18.66
N LEU A 76 4.95 -2.14 -19.83
CA LEU A 76 3.77 -1.54 -20.45
C LEU A 76 2.49 -2.28 -20.03
N MET A 77 1.50 -1.55 -19.53
CA MET A 77 0.18 -2.08 -19.18
C MET A 77 -0.88 -0.98 -19.20
N ASN A 78 -2.15 -1.33 -18.96
CA ASN A 78 -3.19 -0.32 -18.77
C ASN A 78 -2.96 0.45 -17.46
N LYS A 79 -3.26 1.75 -17.45
CA LYS A 79 -3.11 2.61 -16.27
C LYS A 79 -3.83 2.06 -15.03
N GLU A 80 -5.02 1.50 -15.19
CA GLU A 80 -5.77 0.83 -14.12
C GLU A 80 -5.01 -0.34 -13.44
N SER A 81 -4.04 -0.94 -14.14
CA SER A 81 -3.29 -2.10 -13.65
C SER A 81 -1.99 -1.72 -12.90
N ILE A 82 -1.56 -0.46 -12.96
CA ILE A 82 -0.29 -0.01 -12.40
C ILE A 82 -0.22 -0.20 -10.88
N ASN A 83 -1.28 0.18 -10.15
CA ASN A 83 -1.32 0.02 -8.69
C ASN A 83 -1.08 -1.44 -8.26
N ARG A 84 -1.74 -2.37 -8.95
CA ARG A 84 -1.59 -3.81 -8.71
C ARG A 84 -0.17 -4.27 -9.05
N HIS A 85 0.33 -3.86 -10.22
CA HIS A 85 1.68 -4.21 -10.67
C HIS A 85 2.76 -3.76 -9.67
N VAL A 86 2.69 -2.51 -9.20
CA VAL A 86 3.64 -1.98 -8.20
C VAL A 86 3.59 -2.80 -6.92
N THR A 87 2.40 -3.10 -6.41
CA THR A 87 2.21 -3.87 -5.18
C THR A 87 2.80 -5.27 -5.29
N GLU A 88 2.58 -5.96 -6.42
CA GLU A 88 3.02 -7.34 -6.62
C GLU A 88 4.52 -7.45 -6.93
N MET A 89 5.04 -6.54 -7.77
CA MET A 89 6.39 -6.66 -8.34
C MET A 89 7.45 -5.88 -7.58
N HIS A 90 7.09 -4.73 -7.01
CA HIS A 90 8.05 -3.80 -6.42
C HIS A 90 7.98 -3.77 -4.90
N LEU A 91 6.78 -3.80 -4.33
CA LEU A 91 6.60 -3.91 -2.88
C LEU A 91 6.71 -5.37 -2.41
N GLN A 92 6.51 -6.32 -3.34
CA GLN A 92 6.48 -7.74 -3.08
C GLN A 92 5.53 -8.11 -1.92
N THR A 93 4.45 -7.34 -1.75
CA THR A 93 3.52 -7.55 -0.65
C THR A 93 2.94 -8.96 -0.75
N ARG A 94 3.02 -9.71 0.36
CA ARG A 94 2.45 -11.05 0.48
C ARG A 94 1.28 -11.03 1.45
N HIS A 95 0.30 -11.86 1.18
CA HIS A 95 -0.85 -12.09 2.04
C HIS A 95 -0.73 -13.49 2.62
N ILE A 96 -0.56 -13.58 3.93
CA ILE A 96 -0.37 -14.85 4.64
C ILE A 96 -1.73 -15.33 5.16
N CYS A 97 -2.06 -16.59 4.93
CA CYS A 97 -3.22 -17.22 5.54
C CYS A 97 -3.02 -17.33 7.06
N PRO A 98 -3.93 -16.80 7.89
CA PRO A 98 -3.78 -16.84 9.33
C PRO A 98 -4.00 -18.25 9.91
N VAL A 99 -4.59 -19.17 9.14
CA VAL A 99 -4.91 -20.54 9.60
C VAL A 99 -3.78 -21.52 9.28
N CYS A 100 -3.27 -21.50 8.04
CA CYS A 100 -2.29 -22.48 7.57
C CYS A 100 -0.91 -21.89 7.23
N GLY A 101 -0.76 -20.55 7.27
CA GLY A 101 0.50 -19.89 6.97
C GLY A 101 0.89 -19.83 5.48
N GLU A 102 0.06 -20.35 4.57
CA GLU A 102 0.32 -20.25 3.13
C GLU A 102 0.40 -18.78 2.69
N ASN A 103 1.37 -18.46 1.81
CA ASN A 103 1.56 -17.12 1.29
C ASN A 103 0.94 -16.96 -0.11
N PHE A 104 0.33 -15.81 -0.33
CA PHE A 104 -0.33 -15.45 -1.58
C PHE A 104 0.17 -14.11 -2.07
N SER A 105 0.34 -13.95 -3.38
CA SER A 105 0.71 -12.67 -3.98
C SER A 105 -0.47 -11.69 -4.06
N ARG A 106 -1.72 -12.17 -3.93
CA ARG A 106 -2.94 -11.34 -4.06
C ARG A 106 -3.94 -11.60 -2.94
N ARG A 107 -4.65 -10.54 -2.53
CA ARG A 107 -5.75 -10.65 -1.56
C ARG A 107 -6.90 -11.51 -2.09
N TYR A 108 -7.20 -11.41 -3.38
CA TYR A 108 -8.24 -12.23 -4.02
C TYR A 108 -7.93 -13.73 -3.90
N THR A 109 -6.68 -14.14 -4.14
CA THR A 109 -6.28 -15.55 -4.06
C THR A 109 -6.31 -16.05 -2.61
N LEU A 110 -5.88 -15.23 -1.64
CA LEU A 110 -6.04 -15.57 -0.22
C LEU A 110 -7.52 -15.74 0.13
N ASN A 111 -8.41 -14.83 -0.28
CA ASN A 111 -9.84 -14.94 0.02
C ASN A 111 -10.46 -16.21 -0.60
N SER A 112 -10.06 -16.57 -1.82
CA SER A 112 -10.50 -17.82 -2.46
C SER A 112 -9.97 -19.06 -1.73
N HIS A 113 -8.72 -19.00 -1.25
CA HIS A 113 -8.14 -20.04 -0.41
C HIS A 113 -8.93 -20.19 0.89
N MET A 114 -9.22 -19.09 1.60
CA MET A 114 -10.02 -19.11 2.82
C MET A 114 -11.38 -19.78 2.58
N ARG A 115 -12.10 -19.38 1.52
CA ARG A 115 -13.40 -19.95 1.15
C ARG A 115 -13.39 -21.44 0.79
N SER A 116 -12.27 -21.96 0.28
CA SER A 116 -12.20 -23.35 -0.20
C SER A 116 -11.52 -24.29 0.79
N LYS A 117 -10.70 -23.78 1.71
CA LYS A 117 -9.88 -24.57 2.63
C LYS A 117 -10.26 -24.37 4.10
N HIS A 118 -10.87 -23.25 4.45
CA HIS A 118 -11.11 -22.83 5.84
C HIS A 118 -12.53 -22.34 6.11
N ASP A 119 -13.39 -22.31 5.09
CA ASP A 119 -14.82 -22.02 5.22
C ASP A 119 -15.54 -23.33 5.52
N THR A 120 -15.34 -23.81 6.74
CA THR A 120 -16.17 -24.87 7.31
C THR A 120 -17.53 -24.26 7.62
N GLN A 121 -18.54 -24.68 6.86
CA GLN A 121 -19.96 -24.55 7.22
C GLN A 121 -20.23 -25.03 8.65
#